data_AF-A0A955WH08-F1
#
_entry.id   AF-A0A955WH08-F1
#
_cell.length_a   1.000
_cell.length_b   1.000
_cell.length_c   1.000
_cell.angle_alpha   90.00
_cell.angle_beta   90.00
_cell.angle_gamma   90.00
#
_symmetry.space_group_name_H-M   'P 1'
#
loop_
_entity.id
_entity.type
_entity.pdbx_description
1 polymer ?
#
loop_
_entity_poly.entity_id
_entity_poly.type
_entity_poly.pdbx_seq_one_letter_code
_entity_poly.pdbx_strand_id
1 'polypeptide(L)'
;LAGLGAGAGVFGVGARAGDDDDSFELDAYTRVDVAAYYRYKMQTGPLLRAQVNVKNLADTEYYDSSLASTRVFPGAPRSMDVSFGVEF
;
A
#
# COMPACT_ATOMS: atom_id res chain seq x y z
N LEU A 1 -7.99 -14.68 19.62
CA LEU A 1 -7.10 -15.60 18.86
C LEU A 1 -5.66 -15.25 19.17
N ALA A 2 -4.87 -16.16 19.76
CA ALA A 2 -3.42 -15.98 19.83
C ALA A 2 -2.83 -16.22 18.42
N GLY A 3 -1.95 -15.33 17.93
CA GLY A 3 -1.27 -15.47 16.64
C GLY A 3 -1.81 -14.60 15.48
N LEU A 4 -2.96 -13.95 15.63
CA LEU A 4 -3.45 -12.94 14.68
C LEU A 4 -2.78 -11.58 14.95
N GLY A 5 -2.32 -10.92 13.90
CA GLY A 5 -1.87 -9.53 13.93
C GLY A 5 -2.36 -8.76 12.72
N ALA A 6 -2.62 -7.47 12.88
CA ALA A 6 -3.03 -6.57 11.81
C ALA A 6 -2.40 -5.18 11.98
N GLY A 7 -2.29 -4.44 10.89
CA GLY A 7 -1.76 -3.09 10.85
C GLY A 7 -2.37 -2.30 9.69
N ALA A 8 -2.39 -0.98 9.84
CA ALA A 8 -2.85 -0.05 8.81
C ALA A 8 -1.91 1.16 8.77
N GLY A 9 -1.78 1.76 7.58
CA GLY A 9 -1.02 2.99 7.35
C GLY A 9 -1.81 3.96 6.49
N VAL A 10 -1.72 5.25 6.79
CA VAL A 10 -2.33 6.33 6.02
C VAL A 10 -1.22 7.20 5.45
N PHE A 11 -1.28 7.45 4.15
CA PHE A 11 -0.31 8.27 3.41
C PHE A 11 -1.05 9.44 2.79
N GLY A 12 -0.58 10.66 3.05
CA GLY A 12 -1.15 11.88 2.49
C GLY A 12 -0.09 12.69 1.77
N VAL A 13 -0.42 13.18 0.58
CA VAL A 13 0.42 14.13 -0.17
C VAL A 13 -0.46 15.31 -0.55
N GLY A 14 0.02 16.52 -0.26
CA GLY A 14 -0.67 17.76 -0.62
C GLY A 14 -0.65 18.03 -2.12
N ALA A 15 -1.45 19.02 -2.53
CA ALA A 15 -1.40 19.53 -3.89
C ALA A 15 -0.02 20.14 -4.16
N ARG A 16 0.46 19.99 -5.40
CA ARG A 16 1.80 20.44 -5.81
C ARG A 16 1.82 20.75 -7.29
N ALA A 17 2.73 21.63 -7.70
CA ALA A 17 2.97 21.93 -9.10
C ALA A 17 3.33 20.66 -9.90
N GLY A 18 2.82 20.60 -11.13
CA GLY A 18 3.04 19.49 -12.07
C GLY A 18 4.22 19.69 -13.01
N ASP A 19 4.80 20.90 -13.07
CA ASP A 19 5.99 21.26 -13.81
C ASP A 19 6.75 22.44 -13.16
N ASP A 20 7.94 22.75 -13.68
CA ASP A 20 8.83 23.80 -13.13
C ASP A 20 8.31 25.23 -13.40
N ASP A 21 7.39 25.39 -14.36
CA ASP A 21 6.77 26.67 -14.71
C ASP A 21 5.49 26.94 -13.89
N ASP A 22 5.13 26.06 -12.95
CA ASP A 22 3.88 26.08 -12.18
C ASP A 22 2.62 26.23 -13.06
N SER A 23 2.64 25.64 -14.27
CA SER A 23 1.58 25.83 -15.28
C SER A 23 0.31 25.00 -15.02
N PHE A 24 0.44 23.94 -14.21
CA PHE A 24 -0.67 23.11 -13.72
C PHE A 24 -0.32 22.45 -12.39
N GLU A 25 -1.34 21.92 -11.71
CA GLU A 25 -1.19 21.28 -10.40
C GLU A 25 -1.61 19.80 -10.43
N LEU A 26 -0.95 19.00 -9.59
CA LEU A 26 -1.39 17.66 -9.22
C LEU A 26 -2.21 17.76 -7.94
N ASP A 27 -3.41 17.19 -7.96
CA ASP A 27 -4.30 17.19 -6.81
C ASP A 27 -3.70 16.48 -5.58
N ALA A 28 -4.09 16.95 -4.41
CA ALA A 28 -3.79 16.27 -3.15
C ALA A 28 -4.47 14.90 -3.12
N TYR A 29 -3.80 13.91 -2.53
CA TYR A 29 -4.37 12.57 -2.37
C TYR A 29 -4.09 11.98 -1.00
N THR A 30 -4.95 11.06 -0.60
CA THR A 30 -4.76 10.21 0.59
C THR A 30 -4.97 8.76 0.22
N ARG A 31 -4.07 7.90 0.69
CA ARG A 31 -4.06 6.47 0.44
C ARG A 31 -3.99 5.71 1.75
N VAL A 32 -4.74 4.61 1.85
CA VAL A 32 -4.72 3.73 3.01
C VAL A 32 -4.20 2.36 2.59
N ASP A 33 -3.21 1.86 3.32
CA ASP A 33 -2.67 0.51 3.16
C ASP A 33 -2.97 -0.30 4.42
N VAL A 34 -3.27 -1.59 4.25
CA VAL A 34 -3.56 -2.49 5.36
C VAL A 34 -2.81 -3.80 5.22
N ALA A 35 -2.50 -4.43 6.34
CA ALA A 35 -1.87 -5.73 6.42
C ALA A 35 -2.50 -6.55 7.54
N ALA A 36 -2.64 -7.84 7.30
CA ALA A 36 -3.04 -8.81 8.33
C ALA A 36 -2.22 -10.08 8.18
N TYR A 37 -1.87 -10.70 9.30
CA TYR A 37 -1.18 -11.98 9.31
C TYR A 37 -1.73 -12.88 10.42
N TYR A 38 -1.60 -14.19 10.20
CA TYR A 38 -1.88 -15.21 11.19
C TYR A 38 -0.69 -16.14 11.35
N ARG A 39 -0.34 -16.44 12.61
CA ARG A 39 0.72 -17.37 12.99
C ARG A 39 0.10 -18.57 13.71
N TYR A 40 0.49 -19.76 13.29
CA TYR A 40 0.04 -21.00 13.89
C TYR A 40 1.24 -21.87 14.27
N LYS A 41 1.42 -22.10 15.58
CA LYS A 41 2.47 -22.98 16.09
C LYS A 41 1.93 -24.40 16.17
N MET A 42 2.53 -25.31 15.40
CA MET A 42 2.21 -26.73 15.52
C MET A 42 2.65 -27.29 16.87
N GLN A 43 1.88 -28.24 17.42
CA GLN A 43 2.18 -28.90 18.71
C GLN A 43 3.55 -29.58 18.70
N THR A 44 3.90 -30.18 17.56
CA THR A 44 5.20 -30.81 17.31
C THR A 44 5.61 -30.41 15.90
N GLY A 45 6.24 -29.24 15.73
CA GLY A 45 6.64 -28.80 14.39
C GLY A 45 6.92 -27.30 14.22
N PRO A 46 7.04 -26.86 12.95
CA PRO A 46 7.39 -25.50 12.59
C PRO A 46 6.28 -24.50 12.93
N LEU A 47 6.63 -23.23 12.94
CA LEU A 47 5.69 -22.12 12.98
C LEU A 47 5.22 -21.80 11.56
N LEU A 48 3.92 -21.87 11.32
CA LEU A 48 3.31 -21.44 10.06
C LEU A 48 2.91 -19.97 10.13
N ARG A 49 3.10 -19.23 9.05
CA ARG A 49 2.63 -17.85 8.89
C ARG A 49 1.91 -17.66 7.56
N ALA A 50 0.72 -17.08 7.60
CA ALA A 50 0.03 -16.56 6.43
C ALA A 50 -0.12 -15.04 6.57
N GLN A 51 0.08 -14.27 5.51
CA GLN A 51 -0.07 -12.82 5.51
C GLN A 51 -0.74 -12.34 4.23
N VAL A 52 -1.60 -11.33 4.37
CA VAL A 52 -2.20 -10.56 3.29
C VAL A 52 -1.86 -9.09 3.49
N ASN A 53 -1.45 -8.42 2.42
CA ASN A 53 -1.23 -6.98 2.38
C ASN A 53 -2.09 -6.41 1.25
N VAL A 54 -2.77 -5.29 1.51
CA VAL A 54 -3.54 -4.55 0.50
C VAL A 54 -3.01 -3.13 0.48
N LYS A 55 -2.53 -2.70 -0.68
CA LYS A 55 -2.11 -1.32 -0.92
C LYS A 55 -3.21 -0.57 -1.65
N ASN A 56 -3.39 0.71 -1.33
CA ASN A 56 -4.47 1.53 -1.86
C ASN A 56 -5.85 0.88 -1.64
N LEU A 57 -6.17 0.58 -0.38
CA LEU A 57 -7.39 -0.14 0.02
C LEU A 57 -8.67 0.51 -0.53
N ALA A 58 -8.71 1.84 -0.54
CA ALA A 58 -9.84 2.63 -1.03
C ALA A 58 -9.89 2.76 -2.56
N ASP A 59 -8.89 2.22 -3.28
CA ASP A 59 -8.76 2.34 -4.74
C ASP A 59 -8.78 3.79 -5.22
N THR A 60 -8.11 4.68 -4.45
CA THR A 60 -7.99 6.09 -4.79
C THR A 60 -7.26 6.23 -6.12
N GLU A 61 -7.83 6.95 -7.08
CA GLU A 61 -7.12 7.39 -8.28
C GLU A 61 -6.33 8.66 -7.95
N TYR A 62 -5.03 8.66 -8.23
CA TYR A 62 -4.14 9.77 -7.91
C TYR A 62 -2.96 9.85 -8.87
N TYR A 63 -2.22 10.96 -8.83
CA TYR A 63 -0.99 11.15 -9.59
C TYR A 63 0.21 11.21 -8.66
N ASP A 64 1.19 10.34 -8.93
CA ASP A 64 2.36 10.17 -8.07
C ASP A 64 3.45 11.18 -8.41
N SER A 65 3.63 11.45 -9.70
CA SER A 65 4.60 12.44 -10.18
C SER A 65 4.25 12.95 -11.57
N SER A 66 4.95 14.00 -11.98
CA SER A 66 4.90 14.54 -13.34
C SER A 66 6.30 15.01 -13.74
N LEU A 67 6.59 14.97 -15.04
CA LEU A 67 7.77 15.60 -15.64
C LEU A 67 7.41 16.82 -16.50
N ALA A 68 6.18 16.86 -17.02
CA ALA A 68 5.62 17.93 -17.83
C ALA A 68 4.11 17.67 -17.98
N SER A 69 3.35 18.66 -18.46
CA SER A 69 1.91 18.52 -18.72
C SER A 69 1.53 17.37 -19.67
N THR A 70 2.47 16.91 -20.50
CA THR A 70 2.29 15.77 -21.41
C THR A 70 2.74 14.43 -20.83
N ARG A 71 3.32 14.42 -19.62
CA ARG A 71 3.94 13.25 -18.97
C ARG A 71 3.65 13.24 -17.48
N VAL A 72 2.40 12.91 -17.16
CA VAL A 72 1.90 12.72 -15.79
C VAL A 72 1.84 11.22 -15.49
N PHE A 73 2.38 10.80 -14.34
CA PHE A 73 2.43 9.40 -13.92
C PHE A 73 1.32 9.11 -12.91
N PRO A 74 0.36 8.23 -13.26
CA PRO A 74 -0.66 7.80 -12.31
C PRO A 74 -0.02 6.98 -11.19
N GLY A 75 -0.61 7.09 -10.01
CA GLY A 75 -0.33 6.22 -8.88
C GLY A 75 -0.70 4.77 -9.16
N ALA A 76 -0.15 3.86 -8.36
CA ALA A 76 -0.49 2.46 -8.49
C ALA A 76 -1.97 2.23 -8.10
N PRO A 77 -2.74 1.47 -8.90
CA PRO A 77 -4.08 1.06 -8.51
C PRO A 77 -4.00 0.12 -7.29
N ARG A 78 -5.15 -0.20 -6.70
CA ARG A 78 -5.21 -1.18 -5.61
C ARG A 78 -4.50 -2.49 -5.97
N SER A 79 -3.62 -2.94 -5.09
CA SER A 79 -2.90 -4.20 -5.22
C SER A 79 -2.96 -5.02 -3.95
N MET A 80 -2.83 -6.34 -4.10
CA MET A 80 -2.89 -7.28 -2.99
C MET A 80 -1.77 -8.31 -3.12
N ASP A 81 -1.05 -8.52 -2.02
CA ASP A 81 0.02 -9.50 -1.90
C ASP A 81 -0.35 -10.52 -0.83
N VAL A 82 -0.28 -11.81 -1.18
CA VAL A 82 -0.49 -12.93 -0.25
C VAL A 82 0.80 -13.71 -0.12
N SER A 83 1.20 -14.01 1.12
CA SER A 83 2.42 -14.77 1.40
C SER A 83 2.19 -15.85 2.46
N PHE A 84 2.92 -16.95 2.30
CA PHE A 84 2.96 -18.07 3.23
C PHE A 84 4.42 -18.34 3.62
N GLY A 85 4.65 -18.63 4.90
CA GLY A 85 5.98 -18.87 5.45
C GLY A 85 5.99 -20.01 6.46
N VAL A 86 7.12 -20.69 6.55
CA VAL A 86 7.39 -21.78 7.47
C VAL A 86 8.73 -21.50 8.15
N GLU A 87 8.76 -21.54 9.48
CA GLU A 87 9.95 -21.32 10.30
C GLU A 87 10.20 -22.57 11.17
N PHE A 88 11.41 -23.13 11.11
CA PHE A 88 11.79 -24.39 11.73
C PHE A 88 12.39 -24.21 13.13
#